data_AF-A0A0A8WWJ8-F1
#
_entry.id   AF-A0A0A8WWJ8-F1
#
_cell.length_a   1.000
_cell.length_b   1.000
_cell.length_c   1.000
_cell.angle_alpha   90.00
_cell.angle_beta   90.00
_cell.angle_gamma   90.00
#
_symmetry.space_group_name_H-M   'P 1'
#
loop_
_entity.id
_entity.type
_entity.pdbx_description
1 polymer ?
#
loop_
_entity_poly.entity_id
_entity_poly.type
_entity_poly.pdbx_seq_one_letter_code
_entity_poly.pdbx_strand_id
1 'polypeptide(L)'
;MAQDWFIELLKGTGRLLLHPVFYYSIFLAAVLGVLRVKRERKNFTVRAKDAYFELRQLFPLGLLVGLGISILIIAAGIAIPFGAIVLVATATLLFSLLTKVRLLTPAYTIGAAFFALIFLSGKEIDLPLVGDLFSSLDEKIYPSIAILLALLTIGEGFLILRNGKKGTSPKLIKSKRGQTVGVHEVKRLWVVPAFMLIPGNILALPFEWWPVFTLGDNTYSLILVPFAIGLHQQIQGMLPKEAVSQLGRRVVGLGILITLISATGYWYPIASVIAVAIAMIGREALTLAQRMKEENMPFYFSKKNHGMMILGILPESPADKMALGVGELVTKVNGTIVRDEQTFYETLSRNRAHCKLEVLDTNGQIRFVQRALYEGDHHELGILFVLDEKKWDSAVV
;
A
#
# COMPACT_ATOMS: atom_id res chain seq x y z
N MET A 1 -34.00 19.70 -3.99
CA MET A 1 -33.28 18.77 -3.08
C MET A 1 -32.65 17.60 -3.84
N ALA A 2 -33.36 16.53 -4.22
CA ALA A 2 -32.71 15.35 -4.84
C ALA A 2 -31.97 15.67 -6.17
N GLN A 3 -32.53 16.57 -6.98
CA GLN A 3 -31.89 17.05 -8.21
C GLN A 3 -30.58 17.81 -7.93
N ASP A 4 -30.55 18.65 -6.89
CA ASP A 4 -29.36 19.44 -6.51
C ASP A 4 -28.24 18.53 -6.01
N TRP A 5 -28.58 17.52 -5.20
CA TRP A 5 -27.65 16.48 -4.76
C TRP A 5 -27.07 15.68 -5.92
N PHE A 6 -27.90 15.30 -6.91
CA PHE A 6 -27.43 14.59 -8.09
C PHE A 6 -26.50 15.44 -8.95
N ILE A 7 -26.85 16.71 -9.17
CA ILE A 7 -26.02 17.65 -9.92
C ILE A 7 -24.69 17.90 -9.20
N GLU A 8 -24.69 18.04 -7.88
CA GLU A 8 -23.46 18.20 -7.08
C GLU A 8 -22.58 16.96 -7.09
N LEU A 9 -23.15 15.75 -7.03
CA LEU A 9 -22.39 14.52 -7.21
C LEU A 9 -21.72 14.45 -8.58
N LEU A 10 -22.44 14.84 -9.64
CA LEU A 10 -21.92 14.85 -11.01
C LEU A 10 -20.83 15.91 -11.19
N LYS A 11 -21.04 17.13 -10.70
CA LYS A 11 -20.03 18.20 -10.70
C LYS A 11 -18.81 17.83 -9.87
N GLY A 12 -19.01 17.28 -8.66
CA GLY A 12 -17.96 16.81 -7.77
C GLY A 12 -17.12 15.70 -8.41
N THR A 13 -17.77 14.79 -9.13
CA THR A 13 -17.09 13.75 -9.94
C THR A 13 -16.31 14.37 -11.10
N GLY A 14 -16.89 15.34 -11.81
CA GLY A 14 -16.18 16.06 -12.89
C GLY A 14 -14.93 16.80 -12.41
N ARG A 15 -14.98 17.40 -11.21
CA ARG A 15 -13.83 18.08 -10.58
C ARG A 15 -12.66 17.13 -10.28
N LEU A 16 -12.90 15.83 -10.12
CA LEU A 16 -11.83 14.84 -9.96
C LEU A 16 -10.85 14.88 -11.14
N LEU A 17 -11.36 15.08 -12.36
CA LEU A 17 -10.56 15.14 -13.58
C LEU A 17 -9.69 16.40 -13.67
N LEU A 18 -9.92 17.40 -12.82
CA LEU A 18 -9.06 18.58 -12.71
C LEU A 18 -8.00 18.40 -11.61
N HIS A 19 -8.12 17.36 -10.77
CA HIS A 19 -7.26 17.20 -9.60
C HIS A 19 -5.88 16.64 -10.00
N PRO A 20 -4.76 17.36 -9.74
CA PRO A 20 -3.43 16.97 -10.22
C PRO A 20 -2.94 15.64 -9.65
N VAL A 21 -3.29 15.35 -8.38
CA VAL A 21 -2.94 14.07 -7.72
C VAL A 21 -3.50 12.86 -8.47
N PHE A 22 -4.63 12.98 -9.18
CA PHE A 22 -5.24 11.88 -9.92
C PHE A 22 -4.29 11.37 -11.02
N TYR A 23 -3.86 12.25 -11.93
CA TYR A 23 -2.94 11.93 -13.01
C TYR A 23 -1.56 11.56 -12.50
N TYR A 24 -1.07 12.30 -11.49
CA TYR A 24 0.24 12.02 -10.91
C TYR A 24 0.30 10.62 -10.26
N SER A 25 -0.77 10.18 -9.61
CA SER A 25 -0.84 8.85 -9.01
C SER A 25 -0.80 7.73 -10.07
N ILE A 26 -1.44 7.94 -11.22
CA ILE A 26 -1.37 7.01 -12.36
C ILE A 26 0.06 6.94 -12.90
N PHE A 27 0.70 8.11 -13.10
CA PHE A 27 2.10 8.18 -13.52
C PHE A 27 3.03 7.46 -12.54
N LEU A 28 2.90 7.74 -11.24
CA LEU A 28 3.71 7.13 -10.21
C LEU A 28 3.51 5.60 -10.17
N ALA A 29 2.27 5.12 -10.26
CA ALA A 29 1.98 3.68 -10.33
C ALA A 29 2.67 3.00 -11.53
N ALA A 30 2.67 3.64 -12.70
CA ALA A 30 3.37 3.14 -13.87
C ALA A 30 4.90 3.07 -13.64
N VAL A 31 5.50 4.12 -13.08
CA VAL A 31 6.93 4.17 -12.74
C VAL A 31 7.28 3.06 -11.75
N LEU A 32 6.47 2.85 -10.71
CA LEU A 32 6.67 1.78 -9.73
C LEU A 32 6.64 0.40 -10.37
N GLY A 33 5.71 0.16 -11.30
CA GLY A 33 5.62 -1.08 -12.06
C GLY A 33 6.87 -1.35 -12.90
N VAL A 34 7.39 -0.34 -13.61
CA VAL A 34 8.60 -0.45 -14.43
C VAL A 34 9.84 -0.69 -13.55
N LEU A 35 10.00 0.05 -12.45
CA LEU A 35 11.12 -0.12 -11.51
C LEU A 35 11.12 -1.52 -10.89
N ARG A 36 9.94 -2.05 -10.54
CA ARG A 36 9.79 -3.41 -10.04
C ARG A 36 10.24 -4.44 -11.08
N VAL A 37 9.77 -4.34 -12.33
CA VAL A 37 10.14 -5.29 -13.40
C VAL A 37 11.64 -5.23 -13.70
N LYS A 38 12.25 -4.04 -13.75
CA LYS A 38 13.70 -3.89 -13.92
C LYS A 38 14.48 -4.60 -12.81
N ARG A 39 14.04 -4.45 -11.55
CA ARG A 39 14.65 -5.13 -10.40
C ARG A 39 14.46 -6.64 -10.44
N GLU A 40 13.26 -7.13 -10.74
CA GLU A 40 12.97 -8.57 -10.82
C GLU A 40 13.84 -9.25 -11.90
N ARG A 41 13.93 -8.65 -13.10
CA ARG A 41 14.80 -9.16 -14.16
C ARG A 41 16.29 -9.13 -13.79
N LYS A 42 16.73 -8.13 -13.00
CA LYS A 42 18.12 -8.09 -12.51
C LYS A 42 18.42 -9.24 -11.53
N ASN A 43 17.46 -9.61 -10.69
CA ASN A 43 17.66 -10.63 -9.66
C ASN A 43 17.40 -12.06 -10.15
N PHE A 44 16.42 -12.25 -11.04
CA PHE A 44 15.92 -13.58 -11.43
C PHE A 44 15.87 -13.79 -12.94
N THR A 45 16.31 -12.82 -13.77
CA THR A 45 16.18 -12.79 -15.24
C THR A 45 14.74 -12.73 -15.77
N VAL A 46 13.78 -13.25 -15.03
CA VAL A 46 12.34 -13.21 -15.32
C VAL A 46 11.60 -12.17 -14.47
N ARG A 47 10.39 -11.81 -14.89
CA ARG A 47 9.47 -10.95 -14.12
C ARG A 47 8.40 -11.82 -13.47
N ALA A 48 8.06 -11.57 -12.20
CA ALA A 48 6.99 -12.31 -11.53
C ALA A 48 5.60 -11.83 -11.97
N LYS A 49 5.42 -10.52 -12.13
CA LYS A 49 4.17 -9.90 -12.61
C LYS A 49 4.47 -8.80 -13.62
N ASP A 50 3.55 -8.55 -14.55
CA ASP A 50 3.71 -7.47 -15.54
C ASP A 50 3.72 -6.07 -14.93
N ALA A 51 4.29 -5.09 -15.64
CA ALA A 51 4.38 -3.70 -15.17
C ALA A 51 3.00 -3.08 -14.85
N TYR A 52 1.96 -3.48 -15.59
CA TYR A 52 0.57 -3.04 -15.37
C TYR A 52 -0.07 -3.54 -14.07
N PHE A 53 0.60 -4.42 -13.33
CA PHE A 53 0.05 -4.95 -12.08
C PHE A 53 -0.21 -3.86 -11.04
N GLU A 54 0.70 -2.88 -10.89
CA GLU A 54 0.49 -1.77 -9.94
C GLU A 54 -0.67 -0.87 -10.37
N LEU A 55 -0.77 -0.56 -11.68
CA LEU A 55 -1.88 0.20 -12.25
C LEU A 55 -3.24 -0.48 -12.03
N ARG A 56 -3.31 -1.80 -12.23
CA ARG A 56 -4.54 -2.59 -12.00
C ARG A 56 -4.99 -2.59 -10.54
N GLN A 57 -4.06 -2.37 -9.60
CA GLN A 57 -4.38 -2.34 -8.16
C GLN A 57 -4.67 -0.94 -7.63
N LEU A 58 -4.43 0.10 -8.43
CA LEU A 58 -4.47 1.50 -8.00
C LEU A 58 -5.86 1.92 -7.46
N PHE A 59 -6.93 1.59 -8.19
CA PHE A 59 -8.28 2.07 -7.91
C PHE A 59 -9.27 1.05 -7.28
N PRO A 60 -9.29 -0.25 -7.63
CA PRO A 60 -10.47 -1.09 -7.32
C PRO A 60 -10.85 -1.16 -5.84
N LEU A 61 -9.88 -1.34 -4.95
CA LEU A 61 -10.13 -1.36 -3.50
C LEU A 61 -10.18 0.04 -2.91
N GLY A 62 -9.50 1.02 -3.52
CA GLY A 62 -9.54 2.41 -3.12
C GLY A 62 -10.91 3.05 -3.35
N LEU A 63 -11.62 2.67 -4.42
CA LEU A 63 -13.01 3.06 -4.69
C LEU A 63 -13.96 2.58 -3.58
N LEU A 64 -13.83 1.32 -3.14
CA LEU A 64 -14.66 0.78 -2.06
C LEU A 64 -14.40 1.47 -0.72
N VAL A 65 -13.13 1.69 -0.38
CA VAL A 65 -12.74 2.42 0.83
C VAL A 65 -13.20 3.88 0.76
N GLY A 66 -13.00 4.52 -0.39
CA GLY A 66 -13.37 5.92 -0.63
C GLY A 66 -14.88 6.13 -0.55
N LEU A 67 -15.68 5.21 -1.10
CA LEU A 67 -17.13 5.21 -0.94
C LEU A 67 -17.54 5.07 0.53
N GLY A 68 -16.92 4.17 1.28
CA GLY A 68 -17.18 4.02 2.72
C GLY A 68 -16.86 5.30 3.51
N ILE A 69 -15.71 5.92 3.23
CA ILE A 69 -15.31 7.21 3.85
C ILE A 69 -16.27 8.33 3.45
N SER A 70 -16.67 8.39 2.17
CA SER A 70 -17.62 9.38 1.66
C SER A 70 -18.96 9.30 2.40
N ILE A 71 -19.51 8.09 2.58
CA ILE A 71 -20.75 7.88 3.31
C ILE A 71 -20.61 8.37 4.75
N LEU A 72 -19.52 8.03 5.44
CA LEU A 72 -19.31 8.45 6.83
C LEU A 72 -19.18 9.98 6.95
N ILE A 73 -18.42 10.62 6.06
CA ILE A 73 -18.22 12.08 6.07
C ILE A 73 -19.51 12.82 5.74
N ILE A 74 -20.23 12.39 4.70
CA ILE A 74 -21.48 13.03 4.29
C ILE A 74 -22.57 12.79 5.34
N ALA A 75 -22.73 11.57 5.86
CA ALA A 75 -23.73 11.27 6.87
C ALA A 75 -23.47 12.03 8.19
N ALA A 76 -22.21 12.15 8.60
CA ALA A 76 -21.83 12.95 9.76
C ALA A 76 -21.84 14.47 9.48
N GLY A 77 -21.95 14.89 8.22
CA GLY A 77 -21.86 16.31 7.86
C GLY A 77 -20.52 16.93 8.24
N ILE A 78 -19.41 16.22 8.01
CA ILE A 78 -18.08 16.75 8.33
C ILE A 78 -17.63 17.62 7.17
N ALA A 79 -17.69 18.93 7.35
CA ALA A 79 -17.20 19.90 6.37
C ALA A 79 -15.69 20.09 6.52
N ILE A 80 -14.97 20.05 5.40
CA ILE A 80 -13.52 20.19 5.32
C ILE A 80 -13.20 21.49 4.59
N PRO A 81 -12.32 22.35 5.12
CA PRO A 81 -11.97 23.60 4.47
C PRO A 81 -11.22 23.31 3.17
N PHE A 82 -11.52 24.09 2.13
CA PHE A 82 -10.88 23.93 0.82
C PHE A 82 -9.35 24.09 0.91
N GLY A 83 -8.86 25.01 1.76
CA GLY A 83 -7.43 25.18 2.03
C GLY A 83 -6.73 23.92 2.53
N ALA A 84 -7.38 23.10 3.37
CA ALA A 84 -6.80 21.83 3.81
C ALA A 84 -6.69 20.83 2.65
N ILE A 85 -7.69 20.76 1.76
CA ILE A 85 -7.66 19.88 0.59
C ILE A 85 -6.48 20.26 -0.32
N VAL A 86 -6.28 21.56 -0.57
CA VAL A 86 -5.14 22.07 -1.36
C VAL A 86 -3.81 21.73 -0.69
N LEU A 87 -3.69 21.89 0.63
CA LEU A 87 -2.47 21.55 1.37
C LEU A 87 -2.19 20.04 1.36
N VAL A 88 -3.22 19.19 1.49
CA VAL A 88 -3.07 17.74 1.38
C VAL A 88 -2.61 17.35 -0.02
N ALA A 89 -3.21 17.93 -1.07
CA ALA A 89 -2.80 17.69 -2.45
C ALA A 89 -1.34 18.12 -2.68
N THR A 90 -0.96 19.29 -2.17
CA THR A 90 0.40 19.83 -2.25
C THR A 90 1.41 18.94 -1.52
N ALA A 91 1.12 18.55 -0.27
CA ALA A 91 1.97 17.65 0.50
C ALA A 91 2.12 16.29 -0.19
N THR A 92 1.03 15.76 -0.76
CA THR A 92 1.04 14.51 -1.53
C THR A 92 1.97 14.62 -2.74
N LEU A 93 1.85 15.69 -3.53
CA LEU A 93 2.71 15.93 -4.68
C LEU A 93 4.19 16.07 -4.24
N LEU A 94 4.49 16.89 -3.23
CA LEU A 94 5.85 17.07 -2.73
C LEU A 94 6.48 15.77 -2.24
N PHE A 95 5.78 14.99 -1.42
CA PHE A 95 6.29 13.72 -0.91
C PHE A 95 6.44 12.66 -2.01
N SER A 96 5.59 12.72 -3.03
CA SER A 96 5.63 11.79 -4.14
C SER A 96 6.82 12.03 -5.08
N LEU A 97 7.34 13.26 -5.17
CA LEU A 97 8.56 13.59 -5.93
C LEU A 97 9.79 12.85 -5.41
N LEU A 98 9.85 12.58 -4.10
CA LEU A 98 10.92 11.79 -3.50
C LEU A 98 10.88 10.31 -3.91
N THR A 99 9.86 9.85 -4.64
CA THR A 99 9.60 8.45 -5.06
C THR A 99 9.55 7.41 -3.92
N LYS A 100 9.57 7.90 -2.68
CA LYS A 100 9.41 7.13 -1.44
C LYS A 100 7.93 7.02 -1.12
N VAL A 101 7.27 6.01 -1.68
CA VAL A 101 5.82 5.77 -1.50
C VAL A 101 5.40 5.64 -0.02
N ARG A 102 6.33 5.30 0.89
CA ARG A 102 6.09 5.32 2.35
C ARG A 102 5.64 6.69 2.86
N LEU A 103 6.08 7.78 2.23
CA LEU A 103 5.73 9.13 2.64
C LEU A 103 4.29 9.52 2.25
N LEU A 104 3.64 8.71 1.41
CA LEU A 104 2.26 8.91 0.98
C LEU A 104 1.25 8.25 1.93
N THR A 105 1.61 7.96 3.18
CA THR A 105 0.61 7.55 4.15
C THR A 105 -0.26 8.75 4.54
N PRO A 106 -1.55 8.54 4.88
CA PRO A 106 -2.43 9.61 5.37
C PRO A 106 -1.81 10.37 6.55
N ALA A 107 -1.15 9.65 7.46
CA ALA A 107 -0.46 10.22 8.62
C ALA A 107 0.52 11.35 8.23
N TYR A 108 1.35 11.18 7.19
CA TYR A 108 2.25 12.25 6.78
C TYR A 108 1.58 13.28 5.90
N THR A 109 0.79 12.87 4.90
CA THR A 109 0.20 13.82 3.94
C THR A 109 -0.80 14.76 4.61
N ILE A 110 -1.73 14.22 5.40
CA ILE A 110 -2.72 15.01 6.13
C ILE A 110 -2.11 15.62 7.39
N GLY A 111 -1.21 14.92 8.08
CA GLY A 111 -0.52 15.49 9.22
C GLY A 111 0.31 16.72 8.86
N ALA A 112 1.08 16.65 7.76
CA ALA A 112 1.82 17.81 7.24
C ALA A 112 0.89 18.94 6.80
N ALA A 113 -0.20 18.62 6.10
CA ALA A 113 -1.20 19.62 5.72
C ALA A 113 -1.86 20.28 6.94
N PHE A 114 -2.15 19.52 8.00
CA PHE A 114 -2.73 20.01 9.23
C PHE A 114 -1.81 20.99 9.96
N PHE A 115 -0.54 20.62 10.18
CA PHE A 115 0.41 21.54 10.81
C PHE A 115 0.77 22.73 9.92
N ALA A 116 0.81 22.55 8.60
CA ALA A 116 0.94 23.66 7.67
C ALA A 116 -0.25 24.62 7.78
N LEU A 117 -1.48 24.09 7.87
CA LEU A 117 -2.68 24.90 8.03
C LEU A 117 -2.64 25.71 9.35
N ILE A 118 -2.26 25.10 10.46
CA ILE A 118 -2.08 25.83 11.74
C ILE A 118 -1.01 26.91 11.61
N PHE A 119 0.11 26.62 10.94
CA PHE A 119 1.20 27.58 10.78
C PHE A 119 0.85 28.75 9.84
N LEU A 120 -0.01 28.52 8.86
CA LEU A 120 -0.46 29.52 7.87
C LEU A 120 -1.73 30.25 8.31
N SER A 121 -2.49 29.70 9.26
CA SER A 121 -3.68 30.34 9.81
C SER A 121 -3.35 31.73 10.37
N GLY A 122 -4.13 32.74 9.97
CA GLY A 122 -3.95 34.13 10.40
C GLY A 122 -2.79 34.88 9.72
N LYS A 123 -2.14 34.29 8.71
CA LYS A 123 -1.15 34.99 7.88
C LYS A 123 -1.78 35.42 6.55
N GLU A 124 -1.64 36.69 6.21
CA GLU A 124 -1.94 37.18 4.87
C GLU A 124 -0.81 36.73 3.94
N ILE A 125 -1.14 35.83 3.00
CA ILE A 125 -0.18 35.37 1.99
C ILE A 125 -0.60 36.02 0.69
N ASP A 126 0.17 36.98 0.21
CA ASP A 126 -0.12 37.69 -1.04
C ASP A 126 0.27 36.84 -2.26
N LEU A 127 -0.46 35.74 -2.45
CA LEU A 127 -0.34 34.85 -3.60
C LEU A 127 -1.65 34.92 -4.40
N PRO A 128 -1.61 35.25 -5.71
CA PRO A 128 -2.80 35.54 -6.51
C PRO A 128 -3.78 34.37 -6.70
N LEU A 129 -3.41 33.15 -6.28
CA LEU A 129 -4.25 31.93 -6.33
C LEU A 129 -4.63 31.39 -4.94
N VAL A 130 -4.09 31.96 -3.86
CA VAL A 130 -4.08 31.33 -2.53
C VAL A 130 -4.44 32.30 -1.38
N GLY A 131 -4.36 33.62 -1.61
CA GLY A 131 -4.34 34.61 -0.52
C GLY A 131 -5.55 34.61 0.42
N ASP A 132 -6.74 34.34 -0.09
CA ASP A 132 -7.97 34.31 0.73
C ASP A 132 -8.28 32.94 1.35
N LEU A 133 -7.51 31.89 1.02
CA LEU A 133 -7.81 30.53 1.49
C LEU A 133 -7.48 30.28 2.97
N PHE A 134 -6.66 31.15 3.57
CA PHE A 134 -6.09 30.95 4.91
C PHE A 134 -6.36 32.11 5.88
N SER A 135 -6.99 33.19 5.41
CA SER A 135 -7.24 34.42 6.18
C SER A 135 -8.40 34.28 7.19
N SER A 136 -9.30 33.31 7.01
CA SER A 136 -10.50 33.12 7.85
C SER A 136 -10.66 31.67 8.36
N LEU A 137 -9.62 31.09 8.94
CA LEU A 137 -9.68 29.73 9.50
C LEU A 137 -9.98 29.76 11.01
N ASP A 138 -11.21 29.38 11.38
CA ASP A 138 -11.62 29.17 12.78
C ASP A 138 -10.95 27.89 13.35
N GLU A 139 -10.59 27.89 14.64
CA GLU A 139 -10.03 26.72 15.33
C GLU A 139 -10.98 25.51 15.33
N LYS A 140 -12.28 25.76 15.15
CA LYS A 140 -13.32 24.72 14.99
C LYS A 140 -13.13 23.82 13.76
N ILE A 141 -12.19 24.16 12.88
CA ILE A 141 -11.85 23.41 11.68
C ILE A 141 -10.99 22.18 12.00
N TYR A 142 -10.17 22.23 13.06
CA TYR A 142 -9.18 21.19 13.35
C TYR A 142 -9.75 19.78 13.56
N PRO A 143 -10.89 19.59 14.24
CA PRO A 143 -11.48 18.27 14.41
C PRO A 143 -11.86 17.59 13.09
N SER A 144 -12.35 18.34 12.10
CA SER A 144 -12.76 17.80 10.80
C SER A 144 -11.59 17.12 10.06
N ILE A 145 -10.41 17.77 10.08
CA ILE A 145 -9.20 17.28 9.44
C ILE A 145 -8.64 16.07 10.21
N ALA A 146 -8.70 16.11 11.55
CA ALA A 146 -8.26 15.01 12.39
C ALA A 146 -9.13 13.75 12.18
N ILE A 147 -10.45 13.90 12.05
CA ILE A 147 -11.36 12.80 11.72
C ILE A 147 -11.07 12.27 10.30
N LEU A 148 -10.88 13.13 9.30
CA LEU A 148 -10.48 12.70 7.96
C LEU A 148 -9.19 11.86 7.99
N LEU A 149 -8.18 12.33 8.72
CA LEU A 149 -6.92 11.60 8.91
C LEU A 149 -7.16 10.21 9.53
N ALA A 150 -8.00 10.14 10.56
CA ALA A 150 -8.32 8.90 11.24
C ALA A 150 -9.01 7.90 10.30
N LEU A 151 -10.04 8.35 9.57
CA LEU A 151 -10.78 7.53 8.60
C LEU A 151 -9.89 7.01 7.47
N LEU A 152 -9.02 7.86 6.91
CA LEU A 152 -8.08 7.45 5.87
C LEU A 152 -6.99 6.52 6.41
N THR A 153 -6.59 6.65 7.67
CA THR A 153 -5.66 5.71 8.34
C THR A 153 -6.31 4.34 8.54
N ILE A 154 -7.58 4.28 8.91
CA ILE A 154 -8.35 3.02 8.94
C ILE A 154 -8.42 2.42 7.53
N GLY A 155 -8.72 3.26 6.53
CA GLY A 155 -8.72 2.88 5.12
C GLY A 155 -7.38 2.31 4.64
N GLU A 156 -6.26 2.94 4.99
CA GLU A 156 -4.91 2.44 4.76
C GLU A 156 -4.75 1.04 5.35
N GLY A 157 -5.07 0.86 6.63
CA GLY A 157 -4.98 -0.44 7.31
C GLY A 157 -5.80 -1.53 6.61
N PHE A 158 -7.02 -1.21 6.16
CA PHE A 158 -7.87 -2.13 5.40
C PHE A 158 -7.27 -2.49 4.03
N LEU A 159 -6.72 -1.50 3.30
CA LEU A 159 -6.03 -1.73 2.02
C LEU A 159 -4.81 -2.64 2.21
N ILE A 160 -4.03 -2.46 3.28
CA ILE A 160 -2.91 -3.32 3.63
C ILE A 160 -3.40 -4.77 3.85
N LEU A 161 -4.49 -4.97 4.60
CA LEU A 161 -5.04 -6.30 4.91
C LEU A 161 -5.56 -7.07 3.68
N ARG A 162 -6.25 -6.36 2.78
CA ARG A 162 -6.92 -6.97 1.63
C ARG A 162 -6.05 -7.03 0.38
N ASN A 163 -5.34 -5.94 0.08
CA ASN A 163 -4.52 -5.79 -1.12
C ASN A 163 -3.03 -6.00 -0.86
N GLY A 164 -2.50 -5.50 0.25
CA GLY A 164 -1.05 -5.51 0.52
C GLY A 164 -0.41 -6.89 0.44
N LYS A 165 -1.15 -7.93 0.84
CA LYS A 165 -0.69 -9.34 0.78
C LYS A 165 -0.67 -9.94 -0.63
N LYS A 166 -1.32 -9.32 -1.62
CA LYS A 166 -1.41 -9.85 -2.99
C LYS A 166 -0.19 -9.42 -3.78
N GLY A 167 0.58 -10.39 -4.31
CA GLY A 167 1.68 -10.13 -5.25
C GLY A 167 2.91 -9.46 -4.62
N THR A 168 3.37 -9.95 -3.47
CA THR A 168 4.65 -9.52 -2.89
C THR A 168 5.79 -9.83 -3.87
N SER A 169 6.75 -8.92 -4.02
CA SER A 169 7.82 -9.04 -5.03
C SER A 169 9.03 -9.72 -4.39
N PRO A 170 9.49 -10.88 -4.89
CA PRO A 170 10.70 -11.51 -4.39
C PRO A 170 11.92 -10.66 -4.75
N LYS A 171 12.94 -10.69 -3.88
CA LYS A 171 14.18 -9.92 -4.04
C LYS A 171 15.32 -10.67 -3.38
N LEU A 172 16.49 -10.63 -4.02
CA LEU A 172 17.72 -11.16 -3.44
C LEU A 172 18.52 -10.00 -2.84
N ILE A 173 19.07 -10.22 -1.64
CA ILE A 173 19.98 -9.29 -0.98
C ILE A 173 21.18 -10.04 -0.41
N LYS A 174 22.29 -9.34 -0.19
CA LYS A 174 23.44 -9.87 0.56
C LYS A 174 23.19 -9.69 2.05
N SER A 175 23.31 -10.77 2.80
CA SER A 175 23.28 -10.74 4.26
C SER A 175 24.53 -10.06 4.83
N LYS A 176 24.51 -9.69 6.13
CA LYS A 176 25.69 -9.17 6.84
C LYS A 176 26.90 -10.12 6.79
N ARG A 177 26.66 -11.42 6.53
CA ARG A 177 27.68 -12.47 6.40
C ARG A 177 28.10 -12.72 4.94
N GLY A 178 27.69 -11.87 3.99
CA GLY A 178 28.02 -12.00 2.58
C GLY A 178 27.19 -13.02 1.79
N GLN A 179 26.43 -13.89 2.46
CA GLN A 179 25.56 -14.88 1.80
C GLN A 179 24.36 -14.22 1.13
N THR A 180 24.02 -14.65 -0.09
CA THR A 180 22.79 -14.27 -0.79
C THR A 180 21.58 -14.89 -0.08
N VAL A 181 20.61 -14.05 0.27
CA VAL A 181 19.37 -14.46 0.94
C VAL A 181 18.17 -13.85 0.23
N GLY A 182 17.04 -14.56 0.30
CA GLY A 182 15.77 -14.08 -0.21
C GLY A 182 15.09 -13.13 0.77
N VAL A 183 14.42 -12.12 0.24
CA VAL A 183 13.49 -11.26 0.96
C VAL A 183 12.31 -10.93 0.06
N HIS A 184 11.20 -10.47 0.65
CA HIS A 184 10.09 -9.93 -0.11
C HIS A 184 9.98 -8.43 0.10
N GLU A 185 9.69 -7.73 -0.99
CA GLU A 185 9.37 -6.32 -0.96
C GLU A 185 7.91 -6.11 -1.35
N VAL A 186 7.20 -5.34 -0.53
CA VAL A 186 5.85 -4.87 -0.79
C VAL A 186 5.91 -3.37 -1.01
N LYS A 187 5.64 -2.94 -2.24
CA LYS A 187 5.59 -1.52 -2.62
C LYS A 187 4.28 -1.30 -3.35
N ARG A 188 3.37 -0.53 -2.76
CA ARG A 188 2.00 -0.30 -3.28
C ARG A 188 1.65 1.18 -3.25
N LEU A 189 0.78 1.54 -4.18
CA LEU A 189 0.11 2.83 -4.23
C LEU A 189 -1.37 2.57 -4.51
N TRP A 190 -2.24 3.16 -3.70
CA TRP A 190 -3.68 3.15 -3.88
C TRP A 190 -4.17 4.58 -4.02
N VAL A 191 -5.22 4.78 -4.81
CA VAL A 191 -5.95 6.05 -4.84
C VAL A 191 -7.33 5.80 -4.24
N VAL A 192 -7.63 6.55 -3.20
CA VAL A 192 -8.91 6.53 -2.48
C VAL A 192 -9.68 7.79 -2.84
N PRO A 193 -10.50 7.78 -3.90
CA PRO A 193 -11.37 8.89 -4.22
C PRO A 193 -12.54 8.94 -3.21
N ALA A 194 -12.63 10.01 -2.44
CA ALA A 194 -13.68 10.20 -1.45
C ALA A 194 -14.35 11.59 -1.61
N PHE A 195 -15.67 11.62 -1.54
CA PHE A 195 -16.44 12.86 -1.52
C PHE A 195 -16.22 13.58 -0.21
N MET A 196 -15.88 14.86 -0.33
CA MET A 196 -15.71 15.79 0.78
C MET A 196 -16.78 16.88 0.69
N LEU A 197 -17.34 17.24 1.84
CA LEU A 197 -18.18 18.41 1.99
C LEU A 197 -17.26 19.63 2.16
N ILE A 198 -17.44 20.63 1.31
CA ILE A 198 -16.75 21.92 1.42
C ILE A 198 -17.80 23.02 1.59
N PRO A 199 -17.47 24.14 2.26
CA PRO A 199 -18.32 25.32 2.24
C PRO A 199 -18.62 25.76 0.80
N GLY A 200 -19.87 26.09 0.51
CA GLY A 200 -20.34 26.39 -0.85
C GLY A 200 -21.71 27.06 -0.83
N ASN A 201 -22.41 27.10 -1.97
CA ASN A 201 -23.65 27.91 -2.12
C ASN A 201 -24.89 27.09 -2.51
N ILE A 202 -24.80 25.76 -2.61
CA ILE A 202 -25.77 24.96 -3.39
C ILE A 202 -26.57 23.99 -2.51
N LEU A 203 -25.91 23.25 -1.62
CA LEU A 203 -26.59 22.29 -0.75
C LEU A 203 -27.03 22.99 0.54
N ALA A 204 -28.34 23.16 0.70
CA ALA A 204 -28.95 23.60 1.96
C ALA A 204 -29.04 22.44 2.96
N LEU A 205 -29.16 22.80 4.25
CA LEU A 205 -29.31 21.87 5.38
C LEU A 205 -30.56 20.97 5.19
N PRO A 206 -30.41 19.67 4.91
CA PRO A 206 -31.53 18.75 4.78
C PRO A 206 -32.13 18.36 6.15
N PHE A 207 -31.37 18.53 7.24
CA PHE A 207 -31.77 18.22 8.61
C PHE A 207 -31.21 19.24 9.60
N GLU A 208 -31.90 19.48 10.73
CA GLU A 208 -31.47 20.45 11.76
C GLU A 208 -30.18 20.06 12.49
N TRP A 209 -29.89 18.76 12.59
CA TRP A 209 -28.68 18.22 13.23
C TRP A 209 -27.48 18.11 12.27
N TRP A 210 -27.68 18.39 10.98
CA TRP A 210 -26.67 18.27 9.94
C TRP A 210 -26.31 19.66 9.41
N PRO A 211 -25.03 20.05 9.35
CA PRO A 211 -23.84 19.26 9.67
C PRO A 211 -23.49 19.23 11.17
N VAL A 212 -22.85 18.15 11.62
CA VAL A 212 -22.33 18.04 13.00
C VAL A 212 -21.18 19.02 13.24
N PHE A 213 -20.42 19.35 12.19
CA PHE A 213 -19.36 20.37 12.24
C PHE A 213 -19.69 21.49 11.26
N THR A 214 -20.18 22.62 11.78
CA THR A 214 -20.51 23.82 10.98
C THR A 214 -19.27 24.70 10.80
N LEU A 215 -19.01 25.14 9.57
CA LEU A 215 -17.93 26.08 9.24
C LEU A 215 -18.42 27.54 9.18
N GLY A 216 -19.48 27.89 9.90
CA GLY A 216 -20.13 29.21 9.85
C GLY A 216 -21.08 29.41 8.66
N ASP A 217 -20.98 28.58 7.62
CA ASP A 217 -21.85 28.61 6.45
C ASP A 217 -23.04 27.63 6.56
N ASN A 218 -24.16 28.03 5.97
CA ASN A 218 -25.39 27.23 5.91
C ASN A 218 -25.53 26.45 4.59
N THR A 219 -24.57 26.64 3.67
CA THR A 219 -24.59 26.03 2.35
C THR A 219 -23.27 25.32 2.06
N TYR A 220 -23.38 24.18 1.39
CA TYR A 220 -22.25 23.28 1.13
C TYR A 220 -22.18 22.88 -0.34
N SER A 221 -21.03 22.38 -0.75
CA SER A 221 -20.80 21.76 -2.06
C SER A 221 -20.03 20.46 -1.89
N LEU A 222 -20.12 19.58 -2.90
CA LEU A 222 -19.40 18.31 -2.91
C LEU A 222 -18.21 18.34 -3.86
N ILE A 223 -17.11 17.74 -3.45
CA ILE A 223 -15.94 17.53 -4.29
C ILE A 223 -15.37 16.13 -4.09
N LEU A 224 -15.05 15.43 -5.17
CA LEU A 224 -14.42 14.13 -5.12
C LEU A 224 -12.90 14.30 -5.10
N VAL A 225 -12.26 13.98 -3.96
CA VAL A 225 -10.83 14.17 -3.75
C VAL A 225 -10.09 12.83 -3.84
N PRO A 226 -9.06 12.67 -4.69
CA PRO A 226 -8.26 11.46 -4.80
C PRO A 226 -7.10 11.46 -3.79
N PHE A 227 -7.27 10.74 -2.68
CA PHE A 227 -6.19 10.56 -1.70
C PHE A 227 -5.25 9.45 -2.14
N ALA A 228 -3.99 9.77 -2.39
CA ALA A 228 -2.97 8.77 -2.69
C ALA A 228 -2.43 8.18 -1.38
N ILE A 229 -2.53 6.85 -1.24
CA ILE A 229 -2.08 6.09 -0.07
C ILE A 229 -0.97 5.13 -0.50
N GLY A 230 0.23 5.30 0.05
CA GLY A 230 1.38 4.47 -0.28
C GLY A 230 1.82 3.53 0.85
N LEU A 231 2.28 2.33 0.47
CA LEU A 231 2.90 1.34 1.37
C LEU A 231 4.27 0.95 0.84
N HIS A 232 5.25 0.90 1.72
CA HIS A 232 6.53 0.25 1.46
C HIS A 232 6.98 -0.55 2.67
N GLN A 233 7.22 -1.84 2.48
CA GLN A 233 7.72 -2.75 3.50
C GLN A 233 8.65 -3.79 2.88
N GLN A 234 9.79 -4.03 3.53
CA GLN A 234 10.64 -5.18 3.26
C GLN A 234 10.43 -6.22 4.36
N ILE A 235 10.27 -7.48 3.96
CA ILE A 235 9.94 -8.60 4.83
C ILE A 235 11.03 -9.66 4.64
N GLN A 236 11.64 -10.09 5.73
CA GLN A 236 12.79 -10.99 5.67
C GLN A 236 12.73 -12.13 6.68
N GLY A 237 12.12 -11.91 7.85
CA GLY A 237 12.10 -12.87 8.95
C GLY A 237 10.78 -13.65 9.09
N MET A 238 9.75 -13.30 8.32
CA MET A 238 8.44 -13.96 8.36
C MET A 238 7.92 -14.25 6.96
N LEU A 239 6.85 -15.06 6.88
CA LEU A 239 6.09 -15.19 5.65
C LEU A 239 5.47 -13.83 5.27
N PRO A 240 5.58 -13.41 3.99
CA PRO A 240 5.12 -12.09 3.54
C PRO A 240 3.66 -11.80 3.85
N LYS A 241 2.79 -12.81 3.70
CA LYS A 241 1.35 -12.70 3.96
C LYS A 241 1.04 -12.37 5.42
N GLU A 242 1.81 -12.94 6.34
CA GLU A 242 1.63 -12.75 7.79
C GLU A 242 2.15 -11.40 8.25
N ALA A 243 3.34 -11.00 7.79
CA ALA A 243 3.94 -9.71 8.14
C ALA A 243 3.07 -8.53 7.69
N VAL A 244 2.56 -8.59 6.45
CA VAL A 244 1.64 -7.56 5.93
C VAL A 244 0.32 -7.54 6.70
N SER A 245 -0.24 -8.71 7.02
CA SER A 245 -1.51 -8.78 7.75
C SER A 245 -1.38 -8.23 9.18
N GLN A 246 -0.27 -8.50 9.86
CA GLN A 246 0.01 -7.92 11.18
C GLN A 246 0.12 -6.40 11.12
N LEU A 247 0.83 -5.85 10.12
CA LEU A 247 0.94 -4.40 9.93
C LEU A 247 -0.44 -3.77 9.71
N GLY A 248 -1.25 -4.35 8.81
CA GLY A 248 -2.58 -3.83 8.51
C GLY A 248 -3.49 -3.78 9.75
N ARG A 249 -3.49 -4.82 10.59
CA ARG A 249 -4.27 -4.83 11.85
C ARG A 249 -3.84 -3.73 12.81
N ARG A 250 -2.52 -3.50 12.95
CA ARG A 250 -1.97 -2.45 13.81
C ARG A 250 -2.31 -1.05 13.30
N VAL A 251 -2.28 -0.84 11.98
CA VAL A 251 -2.66 0.45 11.36
C VAL A 251 -4.17 0.71 11.54
N VAL A 252 -5.03 -0.31 11.38
CA VAL A 252 -6.46 -0.17 11.72
C VAL A 252 -6.66 0.18 13.18
N GLY A 253 -5.98 -0.53 14.10
CA GLY A 253 -6.05 -0.23 15.54
C GLY A 253 -5.62 1.19 15.88
N LEU A 254 -4.55 1.68 15.25
CA LEU A 254 -4.11 3.07 15.37
C LEU A 254 -5.18 4.04 14.85
N GLY A 255 -5.77 3.77 13.68
CA GLY A 255 -6.85 4.60 13.11
C GLY A 255 -8.07 4.68 14.02
N ILE A 256 -8.48 3.57 14.65
CA ILE A 256 -9.57 3.53 15.63
C ILE A 256 -9.22 4.38 16.85
N LEU A 257 -8.01 4.25 17.39
CA LEU A 257 -7.55 5.06 18.52
C LEU A 257 -7.58 6.56 18.17
N ILE A 258 -7.07 6.95 17.00
CA ILE A 258 -7.10 8.35 16.54
C ILE A 258 -8.54 8.83 16.42
N THR A 259 -9.45 8.01 15.87
CA THR A 259 -10.87 8.38 15.71
C THR A 259 -11.51 8.73 17.06
N LEU A 260 -11.25 7.93 18.11
CA LEU A 260 -11.76 8.18 19.45
C LEU A 260 -11.22 9.50 20.04
N ILE A 261 -9.94 9.80 19.82
CA ILE A 261 -9.32 11.05 20.30
C ILE A 261 -9.83 12.24 19.48
N SER A 262 -9.96 12.11 18.15
CA SER A 262 -10.46 13.18 17.29
C SER A 262 -11.93 13.50 17.57
N ALA A 263 -12.74 12.52 17.98
CA ALA A 263 -14.14 12.75 18.37
C ALA A 263 -14.27 13.68 19.58
N THR A 264 -13.35 13.62 20.55
CA THR A 264 -13.34 14.57 21.69
C THR A 264 -12.89 15.97 21.28
N GLY A 265 -12.32 16.10 20.07
CA GLY A 265 -11.96 17.36 19.42
C GLY A 265 -13.13 18.34 19.25
N TYR A 266 -14.37 17.83 19.22
CA TYR A 266 -15.56 18.67 19.15
C TYR A 266 -15.69 19.62 20.37
N TRP A 267 -15.39 19.12 21.56
CA TRP A 267 -15.41 19.93 22.79
C TRP A 267 -14.08 20.62 23.05
N TYR A 268 -12.98 19.96 22.67
CA TYR A 268 -11.63 20.43 22.97
C TYR A 268 -10.78 20.45 21.69
N PRO A 269 -10.66 21.58 20.97
CA PRO A 269 -9.91 21.65 19.71
C PRO A 269 -8.48 21.12 19.81
N ILE A 270 -7.83 21.28 20.97
CA ILE A 270 -6.48 20.78 21.25
C ILE A 270 -6.37 19.25 21.14
N ALA A 271 -7.45 18.50 21.37
CA ALA A 271 -7.47 17.05 21.18
C ALA A 271 -7.24 16.67 19.71
N SER A 272 -7.61 17.53 18.76
CA SER A 272 -7.34 17.33 17.33
C SER A 272 -5.85 17.39 17.03
N VAL A 273 -5.15 18.36 17.63
CA VAL A 273 -3.68 18.50 17.50
C VAL A 273 -2.98 17.27 18.07
N ILE A 274 -3.42 16.82 19.25
CA ILE A 274 -2.90 15.61 19.90
C ILE A 274 -3.17 14.37 19.03
N ALA A 275 -4.38 14.24 18.47
CA ALA A 275 -4.76 13.12 17.61
C ALA A 275 -3.87 13.05 16.36
N VAL A 276 -3.62 14.18 15.69
CA VAL A 276 -2.75 14.24 14.51
C VAL A 276 -1.29 13.93 14.86
N ALA A 277 -0.79 14.46 15.99
CA ALA A 277 0.56 14.15 16.47
C ALA A 277 0.72 12.65 16.77
N ILE A 278 -0.25 12.04 17.47
CA ILE A 278 -0.29 10.60 17.75
C ILE A 278 -0.38 9.79 16.45
N ALA A 279 -1.13 10.26 15.45
CA ALA A 279 -1.22 9.60 14.16
C ALA A 279 0.14 9.56 13.44
N MET A 280 0.85 10.69 13.39
CA MET A 280 2.17 10.80 12.77
C MET A 280 3.21 9.95 13.53
N ILE A 281 3.34 10.15 14.84
CA ILE A 281 4.33 9.46 15.68
C ILE A 281 4.00 7.96 15.74
N GLY A 282 2.74 7.61 15.97
CA GLY A 282 2.28 6.23 16.03
C GLY A 282 2.51 5.48 14.72
N ARG A 283 2.22 6.11 13.56
CA ARG A 283 2.45 5.46 12.25
C ARG A 283 3.93 5.25 11.96
N GLU A 284 4.80 6.20 12.34
CA GLU A 284 6.25 6.04 12.26
C GLU A 284 6.74 4.94 13.20
N ALA A 285 6.32 4.97 14.47
CA ALA A 285 6.67 3.99 15.48
C ALA A 285 6.28 2.56 15.06
N LEU A 286 5.08 2.36 14.49
CA LEU A 286 4.67 1.07 13.94
C LEU A 286 5.60 0.59 12.82
N THR A 287 6.05 1.49 11.96
CA THR A 287 6.95 1.16 10.85
C THR A 287 8.35 0.81 11.35
N LEU A 288 8.88 1.59 12.30
CA LEU A 288 10.17 1.33 12.93
C LEU A 288 10.15 0.03 13.73
N ALA A 289 9.13 -0.18 14.56
CA ALA A 289 8.97 -1.41 15.34
C ALA A 289 8.89 -2.65 14.44
N GLN A 290 8.16 -2.58 13.32
CA GLN A 290 8.13 -3.68 12.36
C GLN A 290 9.49 -3.90 11.70
N ARG A 291 10.18 -2.83 11.30
CA ARG A 291 11.52 -2.92 10.71
C ARG A 291 12.53 -3.55 11.67
N MET A 292 12.56 -3.09 12.93
CA MET A 292 13.44 -3.65 13.96
C MET A 292 13.12 -5.13 14.24
N LYS A 293 11.83 -5.48 14.30
CA LYS A 293 11.41 -6.89 14.45
C LYS A 293 11.95 -7.75 13.29
N GLU A 294 11.77 -7.31 12.06
CA GLU A 294 12.26 -8.00 10.85
C GLU A 294 13.80 -8.09 10.82
N GLU A 295 14.52 -7.03 11.19
CA GLU A 295 15.98 -6.98 11.23
C GLU A 295 16.60 -7.89 12.30
N ASN A 296 15.90 -8.11 13.41
CA ASN A 296 16.34 -8.98 14.50
C ASN A 296 15.96 -10.45 14.30
N MET A 297 15.07 -10.77 13.38
CA MET A 297 14.72 -12.15 13.04
C MET A 297 15.71 -12.74 12.03
N PRO A 298 16.01 -14.05 12.11
CA PRO A 298 16.81 -14.72 11.08
C PRO A 298 16.08 -14.68 9.74
N PHE A 299 16.83 -14.67 8.64
CA PHE A 299 16.24 -14.73 7.29
C PHE A 299 15.41 -16.00 7.12
N TYR A 300 14.10 -15.83 6.93
CA TYR A 300 13.17 -16.91 6.64
C TYR A 300 13.59 -17.61 5.35
N PHE A 301 13.86 -16.82 4.31
CA PHE A 301 14.33 -17.27 3.00
C PHE A 301 15.86 -17.44 2.94
N SER A 302 16.38 -18.24 3.86
CA SER A 302 17.79 -18.66 3.89
C SER A 302 17.97 -20.02 3.21
N LYS A 303 19.18 -20.23 2.65
CA LYS A 303 19.56 -21.54 2.10
C LYS A 303 19.46 -22.61 3.19
N LYS A 304 18.91 -23.77 2.83
CA LYS A 304 18.82 -24.94 3.70
C LYS A 304 19.66 -26.07 3.12
N ASN A 305 20.22 -26.92 3.98
CA ASN A 305 21.05 -28.05 3.54
C ASN A 305 20.23 -29.21 2.95
N HIS A 306 18.92 -29.25 3.23
CA HIS A 306 18.03 -30.38 2.91
C HIS A 306 16.86 -29.94 2.01
N GLY A 307 17.16 -29.21 0.94
CA GLY A 307 16.17 -28.84 -0.07
C GLY A 307 16.31 -27.42 -0.58
N MET A 308 15.49 -27.09 -1.57
CA MET A 308 15.47 -25.80 -2.26
C MET A 308 14.28 -24.96 -1.80
N MET A 309 14.54 -23.77 -1.25
CA MET A 309 13.50 -22.91 -0.71
C MET A 309 12.84 -22.06 -1.79
N ILE A 310 11.51 -22.14 -1.86
CA ILE A 310 10.71 -21.36 -2.81
C ILE A 310 10.58 -19.92 -2.31
N LEU A 311 11.25 -19.01 -3.01
CA LEU A 311 11.17 -17.56 -2.76
C LEU A 311 10.03 -16.91 -3.55
N GLY A 312 9.67 -17.44 -4.71
CA GLY A 312 8.61 -16.87 -5.53
C GLY A 312 8.04 -17.88 -6.50
N ILE A 313 6.82 -17.63 -6.94
CA ILE A 313 6.15 -18.46 -7.94
C ILE A 313 5.63 -17.53 -9.04
N LEU A 314 5.95 -17.88 -10.28
CA LEU A 314 5.47 -17.18 -11.45
C LEU A 314 3.97 -17.50 -11.62
N PRO A 315 3.09 -16.51 -11.75
CA PRO A 315 1.66 -16.72 -11.98
C PRO A 315 1.42 -17.44 -13.30
N GLU A 316 0.37 -18.26 -13.35
CA GLU A 316 -0.01 -19.06 -14.52
C GLU A 316 1.04 -20.12 -14.93
N SER A 317 2.13 -20.25 -14.17
CA SER A 317 3.17 -21.25 -14.39
C SER A 317 2.76 -22.64 -13.92
N PRO A 318 3.53 -23.69 -14.27
CA PRO A 318 3.26 -25.01 -13.75
C PRO A 318 3.26 -25.13 -12.23
N ALA A 319 4.15 -24.41 -11.54
CA ALA A 319 4.21 -24.36 -10.09
C ALA A 319 2.95 -23.73 -9.46
N ASP A 320 2.41 -22.68 -10.08
CA ASP A 320 1.17 -22.02 -9.63
C ASP A 320 -0.02 -22.99 -9.74
N LYS A 321 -0.12 -23.70 -10.88
CA LYS A 321 -1.15 -24.73 -11.12
C LYS A 321 -1.02 -25.96 -10.20
N MET A 322 0.19 -26.25 -9.72
CA MET A 322 0.46 -27.29 -8.72
C MET A 322 0.19 -26.82 -7.28
N ALA A 323 -0.27 -25.57 -7.09
CA ALA A 323 -0.53 -24.95 -5.80
C ALA A 323 0.69 -24.98 -4.86
N LEU A 324 1.90 -24.84 -5.43
CA LEU A 324 3.10 -24.58 -4.66
C LEU A 324 2.98 -23.23 -3.94
N GLY A 325 3.65 -23.10 -2.79
CA GLY A 325 3.61 -21.93 -1.94
C GLY A 325 4.97 -21.26 -1.78
N VAL A 326 4.96 -19.94 -1.62
CA VAL A 326 6.13 -19.20 -1.16
C VAL A 326 6.45 -19.61 0.28
N GLY A 327 7.71 -19.96 0.55
CA GLY A 327 8.18 -20.43 1.85
C GLY A 327 8.21 -21.95 2.01
N GLU A 328 7.68 -22.69 1.03
CA GLU A 328 7.80 -24.15 0.98
C GLU A 328 9.22 -24.59 0.57
N LEU A 329 9.62 -25.81 0.96
CA LEU A 329 10.94 -26.38 0.68
C LEU A 329 10.81 -27.62 -0.22
N VAL A 330 11.36 -27.57 -1.43
CA VAL A 330 11.41 -28.74 -2.31
C VAL A 330 12.56 -29.65 -1.88
N THR A 331 12.24 -30.87 -1.44
CA THR A 331 13.25 -31.84 -0.96
C THR A 331 13.64 -32.84 -2.04
N LYS A 332 12.68 -33.30 -2.86
CA LYS A 332 12.92 -34.26 -3.94
C LYS A 332 12.17 -33.92 -5.21
N VAL A 333 12.77 -34.27 -6.35
CA VAL A 333 12.17 -34.25 -7.68
C VAL A 333 12.26 -35.66 -8.24
N ASN A 334 11.13 -36.25 -8.62
CA ASN A 334 11.06 -37.60 -9.20
C ASN A 334 11.80 -38.67 -8.36
N GLY A 335 11.80 -38.51 -7.03
CA GLY A 335 12.48 -39.41 -6.08
C GLY A 335 13.95 -39.09 -5.82
N THR A 336 14.57 -38.18 -6.57
CA THR A 336 15.96 -37.74 -6.36
C THR A 336 16.01 -36.52 -5.44
N ILE A 337 16.91 -36.52 -4.47
CA ILE A 337 17.13 -35.39 -3.55
C ILE A 337 17.75 -34.22 -4.32
N VAL A 338 17.21 -33.02 -4.13
CA VAL A 338 17.70 -31.79 -4.77
C VAL A 338 18.24 -30.81 -3.74
N ARG A 339 19.38 -30.18 -4.03
CA ARG A 339 20.06 -29.23 -3.13
C ARG A 339 20.48 -27.92 -3.80
N ASP A 340 20.41 -27.89 -5.12
CA ASP A 340 20.80 -26.77 -5.95
C ASP A 340 19.89 -26.70 -7.19
N GLU A 341 19.85 -25.53 -7.82
CA GLU A 341 18.99 -25.26 -8.97
C GLU A 341 19.37 -26.09 -10.20
N GLN A 342 20.66 -26.36 -10.38
CA GLN A 342 21.15 -27.14 -11.51
C GLN A 342 20.68 -28.59 -11.41
N THR A 343 20.91 -29.26 -10.28
CA THR A 343 20.42 -30.62 -10.01
C THR A 343 18.90 -30.69 -10.11
N PHE A 344 18.19 -29.65 -9.68
CA PHE A 344 16.73 -29.57 -9.81
C PHE A 344 16.27 -29.65 -11.26
N TYR A 345 16.79 -28.78 -12.13
CA TYR A 345 16.39 -28.75 -13.53
C TYR A 345 16.94 -29.92 -14.34
N GLU A 346 18.15 -30.42 -14.03
CA GLU A 346 18.68 -31.64 -14.62
C GLU A 346 17.77 -32.84 -14.34
N THR A 347 17.35 -33.01 -13.08
CA THR A 347 16.43 -34.11 -12.69
C THR A 347 15.05 -33.96 -13.32
N LEU A 348 14.54 -32.73 -13.41
CA LEU A 348 13.27 -32.44 -14.08
C LEU A 348 13.34 -32.77 -15.57
N SER A 349 14.46 -32.42 -16.24
CA SER A 349 14.64 -32.62 -17.68
C SER A 349 14.73 -34.09 -18.10
N ARG A 350 15.16 -34.99 -17.20
CA ARG A 350 15.25 -36.43 -17.44
C ARG A 350 13.88 -37.09 -17.61
N ASN A 351 12.83 -36.54 -17.00
CA ASN A 351 11.48 -37.08 -17.09
C ASN A 351 10.48 -35.95 -17.39
N ARG A 352 10.42 -35.55 -18.67
CA ARG A 352 9.58 -34.44 -19.14
C ARG A 352 8.08 -34.76 -19.17
N ALA A 353 7.67 -36.02 -19.06
CA ALA A 353 6.25 -36.38 -19.12
C ALA A 353 5.54 -36.17 -17.77
N HIS A 354 6.23 -36.42 -16.66
CA HIS A 354 5.66 -36.33 -15.32
C HIS A 354 6.65 -35.69 -14.33
N CYS A 355 6.20 -34.63 -13.67
CA CYS A 355 6.90 -34.00 -12.55
C CYS A 355 6.22 -34.41 -11.25
N LYS A 356 6.95 -35.10 -10.37
CA LYS A 356 6.55 -35.39 -8.98
C LYS A 356 7.52 -34.70 -8.03
N LEU A 357 7.02 -33.82 -7.19
CA LEU A 357 7.79 -33.12 -6.17
C LEU A 357 7.39 -33.59 -4.78
N GLU A 358 8.40 -33.79 -3.93
CA GLU A 358 8.24 -33.88 -2.48
C GLU A 358 8.60 -32.51 -1.90
N VAL A 359 7.66 -31.91 -1.18
CA VAL A 359 7.75 -30.54 -0.68
C VAL A 359 7.40 -30.52 0.81
N LEU A 360 8.17 -29.82 1.62
CA LEU A 360 7.77 -29.49 2.98
C LEU A 360 6.99 -28.18 2.97
N ASP A 361 5.79 -28.20 3.56
CA ASP A 361 4.99 -27.00 3.75
C ASP A 361 5.64 -26.04 4.78
N THR A 362 4.99 -24.91 5.02
CA THR A 362 5.47 -23.91 6.00
C THR A 362 5.44 -24.40 7.45
N ASN A 363 4.77 -25.53 7.73
CA ASN A 363 4.71 -26.19 9.04
C ASN A 363 5.68 -27.38 9.15
N GLY A 364 6.44 -27.69 8.09
CA GLY A 364 7.34 -28.85 8.02
C GLY A 364 6.67 -30.19 7.70
N GLN A 365 5.42 -30.19 7.24
CA GLN A 365 4.69 -31.38 6.82
C GLN A 365 5.01 -31.72 5.37
N ILE A 366 5.20 -33.01 5.09
CA ILE A 366 5.48 -33.52 3.74
C ILE A 366 4.20 -33.47 2.90
N ARG A 367 4.29 -32.82 1.74
CA ARG A 367 3.27 -32.76 0.71
C ARG A 367 3.85 -33.24 -0.62
N PHE A 368 3.15 -34.17 -1.26
CA PHE A 368 3.48 -34.60 -2.61
C PHE A 368 2.62 -33.84 -3.61
N VAL A 369 3.25 -33.20 -4.58
CA VAL A 369 2.56 -32.56 -5.70
C VAL A 369 3.05 -33.14 -7.00
N GLN A 370 2.12 -33.43 -7.91
CA GLN A 370 2.43 -34.07 -9.18
C GLN A 370 1.65 -33.43 -10.32
N ARG A 371 2.28 -33.32 -11.49
CA ARG A 371 1.63 -32.84 -12.71
C ARG A 371 2.34 -33.39 -13.95
N ALA A 372 1.56 -33.67 -15.00
CA ALA A 372 2.09 -33.91 -16.33
C ALA A 372 2.50 -32.57 -16.99
N LEU A 373 3.73 -32.51 -17.50
CA LEU A 373 4.24 -31.32 -18.21
C LEU A 373 3.91 -31.48 -19.70
N TYR A 374 3.32 -30.45 -20.31
CA TYR A 374 2.92 -30.47 -21.71
C TYR A 374 3.87 -29.65 -22.59
N GLU A 375 3.91 -29.97 -23.88
CA GLU A 375 4.68 -29.24 -24.88
C GLU A 375 4.10 -27.80 -25.01
N GLY A 376 4.88 -26.80 -24.60
CA GLY A 376 4.44 -25.40 -24.48
C GLY A 376 4.27 -24.89 -23.05
N ASP A 377 4.32 -25.76 -22.02
CA ASP A 377 4.52 -25.31 -20.64
C ASP A 377 5.89 -24.62 -20.51
N HIS A 378 6.00 -23.69 -19.56
CA HIS A 378 7.24 -22.97 -19.30
C HIS A 378 8.37 -23.98 -19.01
N HIS A 379 9.51 -23.85 -19.70
CA HIS A 379 10.63 -24.81 -19.62
C HIS A 379 11.16 -24.93 -18.18
N GLU A 380 11.01 -23.86 -17.42
CA GLU A 380 11.19 -23.81 -15.99
C GLU A 380 9.81 -23.88 -15.33
N LEU A 381 9.62 -24.68 -14.26
CA LEU A 381 8.34 -24.82 -13.53
C LEU A 381 7.75 -23.48 -13.04
N GLY A 382 8.48 -22.37 -13.17
CA GLY A 382 8.09 -21.05 -12.72
C GLY A 382 8.40 -20.82 -11.25
N ILE A 383 9.36 -21.57 -10.69
CA ILE A 383 9.79 -21.45 -9.30
C ILE A 383 11.00 -20.51 -9.25
N LEU A 384 10.95 -19.53 -8.38
CA LEU A 384 12.06 -18.63 -8.09
C LEU A 384 12.73 -19.09 -6.79
N PHE A 385 13.99 -19.50 -6.88
CA PHE A 385 14.78 -19.96 -5.75
C PHE A 385 15.67 -18.85 -5.19
N VAL A 386 16.22 -19.09 -3.99
CA VAL A 386 17.35 -18.30 -3.48
C VAL A 386 18.62 -18.78 -4.21
N LEU A 387 19.13 -17.96 -5.12
CA LEU A 387 20.28 -18.30 -5.98
C LEU A 387 21.62 -18.14 -5.23
N ASP A 388 22.58 -19.00 -5.56
CA ASP A 388 23.99 -18.74 -5.28
C ASP A 388 24.52 -17.65 -6.24
N GLU A 389 25.56 -16.91 -5.83
CA GLU A 389 26.25 -16.03 -6.78
C GLU A 389 26.74 -16.88 -7.97
N LYS A 390 26.27 -16.57 -9.18
CA LYS A 390 26.96 -17.00 -10.40
C LYS A 390 28.37 -16.43 -10.32
N LYS A 391 29.34 -17.23 -9.87
CA LYS A 391 30.74 -16.98 -10.21
C LYS A 391 30.80 -17.05 -11.72
N TRP A 392 30.84 -15.90 -12.37
CA TRP A 392 31.33 -15.85 -13.73
C TRP A 392 32.77 -16.29 -13.60
N ASP A 393 33.08 -17.52 -14.00
CA ASP A 393 34.46 -17.94 -14.14
C ASP A 393 35.10 -16.93 -15.09
N SER A 394 35.96 -16.09 -14.53
CA SER A 394 37.01 -15.42 -15.27
C SER A 394 38.00 -16.49 -15.74
N ALA A 395 37.54 -17.34 -16.66
CA ALA A 395 38.37 -18.18 -17.49
C ALA A 395 38.56 -17.43 -18.81
N VAL A 396 39.33 -16.34 -18.75
CA VAL A 396 40.13 -15.92 -19.89
C VAL A 396 41.49 -16.53 -19.61
N VAL A 397 41.75 -17.67 -20.22
CA VAL A 397 43.11 -18.18 -20.44
C VAL A 397 43.65 -17.52 -21.69
#